data_AF-A0A538RCN9-F1
#
_entry.id   AF-A0A538RCN9-F1
#
_cell.length_a   1.000
_cell.length_b   1.000
_cell.length_c   1.000
_cell.angle_alpha   90.00
_cell.angle_beta   90.00
_cell.angle_gamma   90.00
#
_symmetry.space_group_name_H-M   'P 1'
#
loop_
_entity.id
_entity.type
_entity.pdbx_description
1 polymer ?
#
loop_
_entity_poly.entity_id
_entity_poly.type
_entity_poly.pdbx_seq_one_letter_code
_entity_poly.pdbx_strand_id
1 'polypeptide(L)'
;YLQVMHGHNHPSLRTPNTLQALAALVNAGLVARTDGAGLRKAYVFTRTLVDGLRMVRGNTKDLVLPPPNSEEFVCLARRVGYTADDWRAGARDLQSDIQHHTTLTKTFFERTFGAL
;
A
#
# COMPACT_ATOMS: atom_id res chain seq x y z
N TYR A 1 -14.96 -3.87 -3.39
CA TYR A 1 -16.22 -3.14 -3.66
C TYR A 1 -16.39 -2.79 -5.13
N LEU A 2 -15.53 -1.95 -5.73
CA LEU A 2 -15.74 -1.45 -7.11
C LEU A 2 -15.86 -2.54 -8.18
N GLN A 3 -15.05 -3.61 -8.13
CA GLN A 3 -15.16 -4.71 -9.09
C GLN A 3 -16.52 -5.43 -9.00
N VAL A 4 -17.08 -5.58 -7.80
CA VAL A 4 -18.41 -6.19 -7.60
C VAL A 4 -19.50 -5.27 -8.13
N MET A 5 -19.41 -3.97 -7.83
CA MET A 5 -20.41 -2.99 -8.26
C MET A 5 -20.44 -2.78 -9.77
N HIS A 6 -19.28 -2.78 -10.44
CA HIS A 6 -19.16 -2.39 -11.85
C HIS A 6 -18.79 -3.53 -12.79
N GLY A 7 -18.42 -4.71 -12.27
CA GLY A 7 -17.95 -5.84 -13.08
C GLY A 7 -19.02 -6.40 -14.03
N HIS A 8 -20.30 -6.15 -13.78
CA HIS A 8 -21.37 -6.55 -14.70
C HIS A 8 -21.28 -5.78 -16.04
N ASN A 9 -21.07 -4.46 -16.00
CA ASN A 9 -20.95 -3.59 -17.19
C ASN A 9 -19.53 -3.53 -17.76
N HIS A 10 -18.50 -3.82 -16.95
CA HIS A 10 -17.10 -3.75 -17.38
C HIS A 10 -16.40 -5.10 -17.20
N PRO A 11 -16.39 -5.98 -18.23
CA PRO A 11 -15.75 -7.29 -18.15
C PRO A 11 -14.26 -7.25 -17.80
N SER A 12 -13.55 -6.18 -18.18
CA SER A 12 -12.15 -5.96 -17.83
C SER A 12 -11.88 -5.87 -16.32
N LEU A 13 -12.91 -5.59 -15.51
CA LEU A 13 -12.82 -5.60 -14.05
C LEU A 13 -12.87 -7.02 -13.45
N ARG A 14 -13.18 -8.05 -14.22
CA ARG A 14 -13.30 -9.44 -13.74
C ARG A 14 -11.93 -10.14 -13.72
N THR A 15 -10.98 -9.53 -13.03
CA THR A 15 -9.62 -10.05 -12.84
C THR A 15 -9.29 -10.18 -11.36
N PRO A 16 -8.59 -11.24 -10.94
CA PRO A 16 -8.08 -11.35 -9.57
C PRO A 16 -6.86 -10.45 -9.32
N ASN A 17 -6.25 -9.89 -10.36
CA ASN A 17 -5.06 -9.03 -10.23
C ASN A 17 -5.46 -7.59 -9.87
N THR A 18 -5.10 -7.16 -8.66
CA THR A 18 -5.46 -5.83 -8.13
C THR A 18 -4.98 -4.67 -9.00
N LEU A 19 -3.76 -4.74 -9.55
CA LEU A 19 -3.22 -3.65 -10.37
C LEU A 19 -3.86 -3.59 -11.75
N GLN A 20 -4.20 -4.74 -12.34
CA GLN A 20 -4.98 -4.79 -13.57
C GLN A 20 -6.39 -4.24 -13.36
N ALA A 21 -7.05 -4.63 -12.26
CA ALA A 21 -8.36 -4.12 -11.90
C ALA A 21 -8.33 -2.59 -11.71
N LEU A 22 -7.31 -2.07 -11.00
CA LEU A 22 -7.15 -0.62 -10.81
C LEU A 22 -6.94 0.12 -12.13
N ALA A 23 -6.11 -0.41 -13.04
CA ALA A 23 -5.94 0.17 -14.36
C ALA A 23 -7.25 0.17 -15.17
N ALA A 24 -8.01 -0.92 -15.11
CA ALA A 24 -9.32 -1.01 -15.76
C ALA A 24 -10.34 -0.03 -15.16
N LEU A 25 -10.35 0.18 -13.85
CA LEU A 25 -11.20 1.18 -13.18
C LEU A 25 -10.89 2.60 -13.66
N VAL A 26 -9.60 2.93 -13.79
CA VAL A 26 -9.16 4.24 -14.31
C VAL A 26 -9.54 4.40 -15.77
N ASN A 27 -9.34 3.38 -16.60
CA ASN A 27 -9.68 3.42 -18.03
C ASN A 27 -11.20 3.52 -18.26
N ALA A 28 -12.01 2.92 -17.39
CA ALA A 28 -13.46 3.04 -17.42
C ALA A 28 -13.98 4.38 -16.83
N GLY A 29 -13.10 5.25 -16.33
CA GLY A 29 -13.48 6.52 -15.71
C GLY A 29 -14.14 6.37 -14.33
N LEU A 30 -14.12 5.18 -13.73
CA LEU A 30 -14.72 4.89 -12.43
C LEU A 30 -13.83 5.36 -11.25
N VAL A 31 -12.55 5.59 -11.52
CA VAL A 31 -11.57 6.15 -10.57
C VAL A 31 -10.77 7.22 -11.30
N ALA A 32 -10.58 8.38 -10.68
CA ALA A 32 -9.78 9.45 -11.27
C ALA A 32 -8.33 8.99 -11.48
N ARG A 33 -7.67 9.46 -12.56
CA ARG A 33 -6.28 9.07 -12.87
C ARG A 33 -5.30 9.38 -11.74
N THR A 34 -5.49 10.51 -11.06
CA THR A 34 -4.68 10.95 -9.91
C THR A 34 -4.81 9.99 -8.73
N ASP A 35 -6.04 9.63 -8.37
CA ASP A 35 -6.32 8.65 -7.31
C ASP A 35 -5.76 7.27 -7.69
N GLY A 36 -5.97 6.83 -8.93
CA GLY A 36 -5.45 5.56 -9.43
C GLY A 36 -3.92 5.48 -9.36
N ALA A 37 -3.22 6.57 -9.69
CA ALA A 37 -1.77 6.66 -9.53
C ALA A 37 -1.34 6.58 -8.06
N GLY A 38 -2.05 7.28 -7.17
CA GLY A 38 -1.81 7.24 -5.72
C GLY A 38 -2.02 5.85 -5.13
N LEU A 39 -3.15 5.21 -5.43
CA LEU A 39 -3.48 3.86 -4.99
C LEU A 39 -2.50 2.82 -5.54
N ARG A 40 -2.06 2.95 -6.79
CA ARG A 40 -1.02 2.07 -7.36
C ARG A 40 0.28 2.17 -6.58
N LYS A 41 0.73 3.39 -6.27
CA LYS A 41 1.95 3.61 -5.47
C LYS A 41 1.79 3.02 -4.06
N ALA A 42 0.67 3.29 -3.39
CA ALA A 42 0.39 2.76 -2.06
C ALA A 42 0.34 1.23 -2.03
N TYR A 43 -0.27 0.59 -3.04
CA TYR A 43 -0.31 -0.87 -3.14
C TYR A 43 1.08 -1.48 -3.31
N VAL A 44 1.89 -0.94 -4.24
CA VAL A 44 3.26 -1.43 -4.46
C VAL A 44 4.11 -1.24 -3.21
N PHE A 45 4.03 -0.06 -2.57
CA PHE A 45 4.72 0.22 -1.31
C PHE A 45 4.34 -0.79 -0.22
N THR A 46 3.05 -0.99 0.01
CA THR A 46 2.53 -1.93 1.01
C THR A 46 3.02 -3.36 0.73
N ARG A 47 3.06 -3.76 -0.54
CA ARG A 47 3.52 -5.08 -0.94
C ARG A 47 5.00 -5.27 -0.63
N THR A 48 5.84 -4.30 -0.99
CA THR A 48 7.27 -4.29 -0.64
C THR A 48 7.49 -4.31 0.87
N LEU A 49 6.72 -3.53 1.63
CA LEU A 49 6.81 -3.48 3.09
C LEU A 49 6.49 -4.84 3.73
N VAL A 50 5.38 -5.46 3.30
CA VAL A 50 4.98 -6.80 3.77
C VAL A 50 6.03 -7.85 3.43
N ASP A 51 6.59 -7.81 2.21
CA ASP A 51 7.63 -8.75 1.81
C ASP A 51 8.92 -8.54 2.61
N GLY A 52 9.31 -7.29 2.89
CA GLY A 52 10.41 -6.96 3.78
C GLY A 52 10.20 -7.46 5.21
N LEU A 53 9.01 -7.26 5.77
CA LEU A 53 8.65 -7.70 7.12
C LEU A 53 8.75 -9.22 7.26
N ARG A 54 8.28 -9.96 6.25
CA ARG A 54 8.39 -11.43 6.21
C ARG A 54 9.83 -11.90 6.19
N MET A 55 10.71 -11.19 5.48
CA MET A 55 12.13 -11.51 5.43
C MET A 55 12.82 -11.26 6.77
N VAL A 56 12.52 -10.15 7.44
CA VAL A 56 13.08 -9.83 8.77
C VAL A 56 12.65 -10.86 9.82
N ARG A 57 11.41 -11.33 9.77
CA ARG A 57 10.84 -12.26 10.76
C ARG A 57 11.02 -13.75 10.44
N GLY A 58 11.42 -14.08 9.23
CA GLY A 58 11.53 -15.47 8.77
C GLY A 58 10.19 -16.24 8.73
N ASN A 59 9.04 -15.54 8.79
CA ASN A 59 7.72 -16.17 8.70
C ASN A 59 6.67 -15.25 8.05
N THR A 60 5.56 -15.86 7.61
CA THR A 60 4.49 -15.20 6.85
C THR A 60 3.28 -14.80 7.71
N LYS A 61 3.23 -15.20 8.98
CA LYS A 61 2.01 -15.17 9.80
C LYS A 61 1.78 -13.81 10.48
N ASP A 62 2.85 -13.15 10.91
CA ASP A 62 2.74 -11.89 11.65
C ASP A 62 3.05 -10.70 10.74
N LEU A 63 2.01 -9.93 10.43
CA LEU A 63 2.08 -8.71 9.63
C LEU A 63 1.94 -7.43 10.47
N VAL A 64 2.02 -7.53 11.80
CA VAL A 64 2.01 -6.36 12.69
C VAL A 64 3.33 -5.62 12.54
N LEU A 65 3.27 -4.33 12.21
CA LEU A 65 4.48 -3.52 12.12
C LEU A 65 5.15 -3.43 13.50
N PRO A 66 6.47 -3.61 13.59
CA PRO A 66 7.19 -3.42 14.84
C PRO A 66 7.11 -1.95 15.29
N PRO A 67 7.28 -1.66 16.60
CA PRO A 67 7.30 -0.29 17.09
C PRO A 67 8.32 0.57 16.33
N PRO A 68 8.00 1.81 15.92
CA PRO A 68 8.88 2.63 15.07
C PRO A 68 10.28 2.94 15.65
N ASN A 69 10.42 2.83 16.98
CA ASN A 69 11.66 3.06 17.73
C ASN A 69 12.44 1.76 18.03
N SER A 70 11.97 0.60 17.55
CA SER A 70 12.61 -0.69 17.77
C SER A 70 13.73 -0.96 16.75
N GLU A 71 14.71 -1.79 17.14
CA GLU A 71 15.76 -2.26 16.23
C GLU A 71 15.19 -3.08 15.05
N GLU A 72 14.11 -3.84 15.28
CA GLU A 72 13.41 -4.59 14.24
C GLU A 72 12.87 -3.65 13.15
N PHE A 73 12.32 -2.50 13.53
CA PHE A 73 11.84 -1.50 12.57
C PHE A 73 12.98 -0.85 11.79
N VAL A 74 14.14 -0.61 12.41
CA VAL A 74 15.35 -0.14 11.72
C VAL A 74 15.85 -1.18 10.72
N CYS A 75 15.87 -2.46 11.08
CA CYS A 75 16.22 -3.55 10.18
C CYS A 75 15.24 -3.65 9.00
N LEU A 76 13.94 -3.48 9.26
CA LEU A 76 12.91 -3.42 8.22
C LEU A 76 13.15 -2.27 7.25
N ALA A 77 13.39 -1.05 7.76
CA ALA A 77 13.69 0.13 6.96
C ALA A 77 14.86 -0.11 6.00
N ARG A 78 15.96 -0.66 6.51
CA ARG A 78 17.12 -1.04 5.69
C ARG A 78 16.76 -2.09 4.64
N ARG A 79 15.97 -3.10 5.01
CA ARG A 79 15.58 -4.19 4.09
C ARG A 79 14.73 -3.71 2.92
N VAL A 80 13.89 -2.69 3.14
CA VAL A 80 13.00 -2.14 2.11
C VAL A 80 13.60 -0.92 1.38
N GLY A 81 14.88 -0.61 1.61
CA GLY A 81 15.67 0.34 0.83
C GLY A 81 15.95 1.70 1.48
N TYR A 82 15.51 1.93 2.71
CA TYR A 82 15.76 3.17 3.44
C TYR A 82 17.16 3.13 4.06
N THR A 83 18.13 3.51 3.25
CA THR A 83 19.57 3.46 3.56
C THR A 83 20.14 4.87 3.71
N ALA A 84 19.70 5.56 4.78
CA ALA A 84 20.32 6.81 5.20
C ALA A 84 21.60 6.53 6.02
N ASP A 85 22.54 7.49 6.04
CA ASP A 85 23.76 7.41 6.86
C ASP A 85 23.42 7.24 8.36
N ASP A 86 22.37 7.93 8.82
CA ASP A 86 21.71 7.65 10.10
C ASP A 86 20.59 6.63 9.89
N TRP A 87 20.80 5.39 10.36
CA TRP A 87 19.78 4.34 10.26
C TRP A 87 18.47 4.69 10.97
N ARG A 88 18.51 5.51 12.01
CA ARG A 88 17.30 6.02 12.67
C ARG A 88 16.58 7.04 11.82
N ALA A 89 17.29 7.80 10.98
CA ALA A 89 16.67 8.68 9.98
C ALA A 89 15.92 7.85 8.93
N GLY A 90 16.55 6.81 8.39
CA GLY A 90 15.89 5.91 7.43
C GLY A 90 14.63 5.24 8.00
N ALA A 91 14.64 4.89 9.29
CA ALA A 91 13.43 4.42 9.98
C ALA A 91 12.34 5.50 10.09
N ARG A 92 12.68 6.74 10.45
CA ARG A 92 11.70 7.85 10.48
C ARG A 92 11.09 8.11 9.10
N ASP A 93 11.89 8.05 8.05
CA ASP A 93 11.43 8.23 6.67
C ASP A 93 10.44 7.11 6.27
N LEU A 94 10.78 5.84 6.58
CA LEU A 94 9.86 4.72 6.36
C LEU A 94 8.54 4.93 7.12
N GLN A 95 8.61 5.37 8.38
CA GLN A 95 7.41 5.62 9.18
C GLN A 95 6.53 6.70 8.54
N SER A 96 7.13 7.77 8.01
CA SER A 96 6.42 8.84 7.32
C SER A 96 5.71 8.32 6.06
N ASP A 97 6.39 7.51 5.24
CA ASP A 97 5.81 6.93 4.03
C ASP A 97 4.68 5.94 4.33
N ILE A 98 4.80 5.14 5.40
CA ILE A 98 3.70 4.29 5.89
C ILE A 98 2.47 5.13 6.22
N GLN A 99 2.65 6.22 6.98
CA GLN A 99 1.56 7.11 7.35
C GLN A 99 0.94 7.80 6.14
N HIS A 100 1.76 8.26 5.20
CA HIS A 100 1.32 8.89 3.96
C HIS A 100 0.45 7.95 3.12
N HIS A 101 0.93 6.74 2.83
CA HIS A 101 0.18 5.76 2.02
C HIS A 101 -1.08 5.25 2.71
N THR A 102 -1.05 5.06 4.03
CA THR A 102 -2.23 4.67 4.81
C THR A 102 -3.28 5.76 4.80
N THR A 103 -2.87 7.02 5.00
CA THR A 103 -3.78 8.18 5.00
C THR A 103 -4.40 8.37 3.62
N LEU A 104 -3.60 8.33 2.54
CA LEU A 104 -4.10 8.43 1.17
C LEU A 104 -5.16 7.37 0.87
N THR A 105 -4.89 6.11 1.23
CA THR A 105 -5.80 5.00 0.98
C THR A 105 -7.08 5.15 1.81
N LYS A 106 -6.96 5.55 3.08
CA LYS A 106 -8.10 5.80 3.97
C LYS A 106 -8.97 6.94 3.44
N THR A 107 -8.39 8.09 3.09
CA THR A 107 -9.13 9.23 2.54
C THR A 107 -9.84 8.88 1.24
N PHE A 108 -9.19 8.13 0.34
CA PHE A 108 -9.84 7.64 -0.87
C PHE A 108 -11.04 6.75 -0.54
N PHE A 109 -10.87 5.82 0.40
CA PHE A 109 -11.93 4.92 0.83
C PHE A 109 -13.11 5.70 1.41
N GLU A 110 -12.87 6.59 2.37
CA GLU A 110 -13.90 7.38 3.05
C GLU A 110 -14.67 8.26 2.08
N ARG A 111 -13.97 8.90 1.12
CA ARG A 111 -14.62 9.70 0.08
C ARG A 111 -15.49 8.87 -0.86
N THR A 112 -15.14 7.60 -1.09
CA THR A 112 -15.81 6.74 -2.08
C THR A 112 -16.96 5.93 -1.47
N PHE A 113 -16.82 5.49 -0.21
CA PHE A 113 -17.75 4.56 0.44
C PHE A 113 -18.37 5.08 1.74
N GLY A 114 -17.92 6.23 2.25
CA GLY A 114 -18.31 6.74 3.56
C GLY A 114 -17.29 6.39 4.66
N ALA A 115 -17.41 7.08 5.80
CA ALA A 115 -16.56 6.85 6.96
C ALA A 115 -16.75 5.44 7.54
N LEU A 116 -15.66 4.85 8.04
CA LEU A 116 -15.64 3.58 8.76
C LEU A 116 -16.26 3.71 10.16
#